data_AF-A0A7C7EP38-F1
#
_entry.id   AF-A0A7C7EP38-F1
#
_cell.length_a   1.000
_cell.length_b   1.000
_cell.length_c   1.000
_cell.angle_alpha   90.00
_cell.angle_beta   90.00
_cell.angle_gamma   90.00
#
_symmetry.space_group_name_H-M   'P 1'
#
loop_
_entity.id
_entity.type
_entity.pdbx_description
1 polymer ?
#
loop_
_entity_poly.entity_id
_entity_poly.type
_entity_poly.pdbx_seq_one_letter_code
_entity_poly.pdbx_strand_id
1 'polypeptide(L)' 'SIFSMAGDLTASKIKREYGIKDFGKLLPGHGGIMDRFDSVLFVAPAVYYFVLHFL' A
#
# COMPACT_ATOMS: atom_id res chain seq x y z
N SER A 1 -8.77 5.81 7.06
CA SER A 1 -8.06 7.09 6.80
C SER A 1 -8.00 7.32 5.30
N ILE A 2 -8.11 8.57 4.82
CA ILE A 2 -8.05 8.91 3.39
C ILE A 2 -6.72 8.44 2.76
N PHE A 3 -5.61 8.59 3.48
CA PHE A 3 -4.28 8.15 3.03
C PHE A 3 -4.16 6.63 2.83
N SER A 4 -4.81 5.84 3.68
CA SER A 4 -4.85 4.37 3.54
C SER A 4 -5.65 3.97 2.29
N MET A 5 -6.75 4.67 2.01
CA MET A 5 -7.57 4.42 0.83
C MET A 5 -6.84 4.81 -0.46
N ALA A 6 -6.10 5.92 -0.43
CA ALA A 6 -5.22 6.34 -1.52
C ALA A 6 -4.11 5.31 -1.79
N GLY A 7 -3.51 4.73 -0.74
CA GLY A 7 -2.51 3.66 -0.85
C GLY A 7 -3.07 2.41 -1.55
N ASP A 8 -4.20 1.88 -1.06
CA ASP A 8 -4.84 0.70 -1.65
C ASP A 8 -5.24 0.89 -3.11
N LEU A 9 -5.79 2.07 -3.46
CA LEU A 9 -6.17 2.38 -4.84
C LEU A 9 -4.95 2.53 -5.77
N THR A 10 -3.88 3.17 -5.29
CA THR A 10 -2.64 3.34 -6.06
C THR A 10 -2.01 1.98 -6.35
N ALA A 11 -1.88 1.14 -5.33
CA ALA A 11 -1.38 -0.22 -5.46
C ALA A 11 -2.25 -1.07 -6.40
N SER A 12 -3.58 -0.95 -6.29
CA SER A 12 -4.52 -1.63 -7.19
C SER A 12 -4.36 -1.20 -8.64
N LYS A 13 -4.16 0.10 -8.91
CA LYS A 13 -3.93 0.63 -10.25
C LYS A 13 -2.64 0.07 -10.85
N ILE A 14 -1.53 0.09 -10.09
CA ILE A 14 -0.25 -0.49 -10.51
C ILE A 14 -0.44 -1.96 -10.88
N LYS A 15 -1.10 -2.75 -10.02
CA LYS A 15 -1.37 -4.16 -10.29
C LYS A 15 -2.09 -4.37 -11.63
N ARG A 16 -3.06 -3.52 -11.97
CA ARG A 16 -3.79 -3.59 -13.24
C ARG A 16 -2.95 -3.18 -14.45
N GLU A 17 -2.08 -2.20 -14.32
CA GLU A 17 -1.16 -1.80 -15.40
C GLU A 17 -0.17 -2.92 -15.77
N TYR A 18 0.27 -3.69 -14.78
CA TYR A 18 1.16 -4.85 -14.99
C TYR A 18 0.41 -6.16 -15.25
N GLY A 19 -0.93 -6.15 -15.33
CA GLY A 19 -1.74 -7.35 -15.56
C GLY A 19 -1.69 -8.38 -14.42
N ILE A 20 -1.26 -7.97 -13.22
CA ILE A 20 -1.14 -8.84 -12.05
C ILE A 20 -2.30 -8.60 -11.07
N LYS A 21 -2.58 -9.59 -10.23
CA LYS A 21 -3.58 -9.49 -9.17
C LYS A 21 -2.97 -9.22 -7.80
N ASP A 22 -1.82 -9.80 -7.54
CA ASP A 22 -1.09 -9.76 -6.27
C ASP A 22 0.39 -9.48 -6.60
N PHE A 23 1.09 -8.69 -5.79
CA PHE A 23 2.51 -8.36 -6.02
C PHE A 23 3.46 -9.55 -5.82
N GLY A 24 2.97 -10.66 -5.28
CA GLY A 24 3.73 -11.88 -5.10
C GLY A 24 2.84 -13.03 -4.63
N LYS A 25 3.43 -14.22 -4.49
CA LYS A 25 2.74 -15.43 -4.00
C LYS A 25 3.50 -16.09 -2.86
N LEU A 26 4.17 -15.29 -2.03
CA LEU A 26 5.07 -15.79 -0.99
C LEU A 26 4.35 -16.70 0.02
N LEU A 27 3.07 -16.42 0.28
CA LEU A 27 2.20 -17.28 1.08
C LEU A 27 1.17 -17.96 0.19
N PRO A 28 1.23 -19.29 -0.01
CA PRO A 28 0.26 -20.00 -0.83
C PRO A 28 -1.15 -19.81 -0.25
N GLY A 29 -2.07 -19.26 -1.06
CA GLY A 29 -3.45 -18.97 -0.67
C GLY A 29 -3.70 -17.63 0.05
N HIS A 30 -2.67 -16.83 0.37
CA HIS A 30 -2.82 -15.59 1.15
C HIS A 30 -2.47 -14.29 0.40
N GLY A 31 -2.08 -14.39 -0.88
CA GLY A 31 -1.67 -13.27 -1.72
C GLY A 31 -0.22 -12.84 -1.49
N GLY A 32 0.13 -11.64 -1.96
CA GLY A 32 1.45 -11.05 -1.75
C GLY A 32 1.58 -10.40 -0.38
N ILE A 33 2.76 -10.49 0.24
CA ILE A 33 3.06 -9.74 1.47
C ILE A 33 2.93 -8.24 1.22
N MET A 34 3.36 -7.77 0.04
CA MET A 34 3.27 -6.38 -0.34
C MET A 34 1.82 -5.88 -0.39
N ASP A 35 0.86 -6.73 -0.78
CA ASP A 35 -0.57 -6.37 -0.78
C ASP A 35 -1.11 -6.02 0.62
N ARG A 36 -0.41 -6.43 1.70
CA ARG A 36 -0.77 -6.08 3.09
C ARG A 36 -0.26 -4.70 3.50
N PHE A 37 0.74 -4.20 2.80
CA PHE A 37 1.34 -2.89 3.05
C PHE A 37 0.83 -1.81 2.09
N ASP A 38 -0.01 -2.14 1.10
CA ASP A 38 -0.61 -1.21 0.12
C ASP A 38 -1.15 0.07 0.79
N SER A 39 -1.94 -0.10 1.85
CA SER A 39 -2.52 1.01 2.63
C SER A 39 -1.52 1.73 3.56
N VAL A 40 -0.45 1.06 3.99
CA VAL A 40 0.55 1.62 4.92
C VAL A 40 1.58 2.46 4.17
N LEU A 41 1.87 2.12 2.92
CA LEU A 41 2.87 2.80 2.09
C LEU A 41 2.62 4.31 1.96
N PHE A 42 1.36 4.75 1.93
CA PHE A 42 1.01 6.18 1.91
C PHE A 42 0.79 6.78 3.29
N VAL A 43 0.44 5.98 4.29
CA VAL A 43 0.24 6.44 5.67
C VAL A 43 1.57 6.71 6.36
N ALA A 44 2.58 5.87 6.14
CA ALA A 44 3.91 6.00 6.77
C ALA A 44 4.59 7.36 6.49
N PRO A 45 4.76 7.82 5.23
CA PRO A 45 5.33 9.13 4.97
C PRO A 45 4.43 10.27 5.47
N ALA A 46 3.10 10.15 5.37
CA ALA A 46 2.18 11.18 5.87
C ALA A 46 2.31 11.40 7.38
N VAL A 47 2.40 10.31 8.16
CA VAL A 47 2.62 10.37 9.62
C VAL A 47 4.02 10.87 9.94
N TYR A 48 5.04 10.42 9.22
CA TYR A 48 6.42 10.91 9.41
C TYR A 48 6.50 12.43 9.24
N TYR A 49 5.96 12.99 8.16
CA TYR A 49 5.95 14.43 7.94
C TYR A 49 5.10 15.18 8.96
N PHE A 50 3.97 14.60 9.39
CA PHE A 50 3.13 15.19 10.43
C PHE A 50 3.90 15.32 11.75
N VAL A 51 4.58 14.26 12.19
CA VAL A 51 5.39 14.30 13.41
C VAL A 51 6.53 15.31 13.26
N LEU A 52 7.19 15.37 12.10
CA LEU A 52 8.36 16.24 11.93
C LEU A 52 8.03 17.74 11.85
N HIS A 53 6.81 18.10 11.44
CA HIS A 53 6.39 19.50 11.30
C HIS A 53 5.50 20.00 12.43
N PHE A 54 4.76 19.12 13.12
CA PHE A 54 3.78 19.51 14.13
C PHE A 54 4.11 19.01 15.55
N LEU A 55 5.10 18.14 15.71
CA LEU A 55 5.65 17.71 17.00
C LEU A 55 7.08 18.23 17.17
#